data_AF-A0A0D2GN82-F1
#
_entry.id   AF-A0A0D2GN82-F1
#
_cell.length_a   1.000
_cell.length_b   1.000
_cell.length_c   1.000
_cell.angle_alpha   90.00
_cell.angle_beta   90.00
_cell.angle_gamma   90.00
#
_symmetry.space_group_name_H-M   'P 1'
#
loop_
_entity.id
_entity.type
_entity.pdbx_description
1 polymer ?
#
loop_
_entity_poly.entity_id
_entity_poly.type
_entity_poly.pdbx_seq_one_letter_code
_entity_poly.pdbx_strand_id
1 'polypeptide(L)'
;MGSRDNYTFANQSSIPSPLDKQLPAFFKSWDDPNSKNDYLNLFHPTEGQLVFGSTTTGREAIRAFRDAMIHPENGPVVDLEHTLGKCFVLAGGAGEGKQEVIVNGSLWYKLKNGRKIDVDFASNIRFVRPAEGEDLLAEFYEVYLDATELMGAIKEMNEADKL
;
A
#
# COMPACT_ATOMS: atom_id res chain seq x y z
N MET A 1 23.75 4.43 -16.35
CA MET A 1 22.81 3.52 -15.66
C MET A 1 21.47 4.21 -15.71
N GLY A 2 20.48 3.65 -16.40
CA GLY A 2 19.15 4.25 -16.49
C GLY A 2 18.52 4.32 -15.11
N SER A 3 17.86 5.44 -14.80
CA SER A 3 17.06 5.55 -13.57
C SER A 3 16.00 4.46 -13.59
N ARG A 4 15.94 3.65 -12.54
CA ARG A 4 14.86 2.69 -12.30
C ARG A 4 13.55 3.47 -12.12
N ASP A 5 12.43 2.97 -12.62
CA ASP A 5 11.12 3.57 -12.34
C ASP A 5 10.73 3.36 -10.87
N ASN A 6 9.80 4.19 -10.38
CA ASN A 6 9.39 4.20 -8.98
C ASN A 6 8.76 2.87 -8.52
N TYR A 7 8.28 2.03 -9.44
CA TYR A 7 7.52 0.82 -9.14
C TYR A 7 8.27 -0.47 -9.47
N THR A 8 9.56 -0.39 -9.78
CA THR A 8 10.41 -1.58 -9.93
C THR A 8 11.24 -1.76 -8.66
N PHE A 9 11.19 -2.93 -8.03
CA PHE A 9 12.02 -3.23 -6.86
C PHE A 9 13.51 -3.33 -7.22
N ALA A 10 14.39 -2.99 -6.27
CA ALA A 10 15.83 -3.01 -6.50
C ALA A 10 16.34 -4.45 -6.69
N ASN A 11 15.62 -5.42 -6.12
CA ASN A 11 15.84 -6.85 -6.26
C ASN A 11 14.69 -7.53 -7.01
N GLN A 12 14.06 -6.84 -7.97
CA GLN A 12 12.91 -7.34 -8.75
C GLN A 12 13.09 -8.77 -9.28
N SER A 13 14.27 -9.08 -9.81
CA SER A 13 14.60 -10.40 -10.38
C SER A 13 14.67 -11.53 -9.36
N SER A 14 14.69 -11.21 -8.06
CA SER A 14 14.72 -12.18 -6.96
C SER A 14 13.35 -12.41 -6.33
N ILE A 15 12.31 -11.70 -6.78
CA ILE A 15 10.95 -11.84 -6.28
C ILE A 15 10.27 -13.01 -7.02
N PRO A 16 9.66 -13.97 -6.31
CA PRO A 16 8.99 -15.10 -6.93
C PRO A 16 7.70 -14.66 -7.63
N SER A 17 7.33 -15.37 -8.68
CA SER A 17 6.03 -15.19 -9.33
C SER A 17 4.91 -15.81 -8.49
N PRO A 18 3.70 -15.20 -8.44
CA PRO A 18 3.25 -14.01 -9.18
C PRO A 18 3.57 -12.66 -8.53
N LEU A 19 4.20 -12.65 -7.35
CA LEU A 19 4.44 -11.42 -6.57
C LEU A 19 5.33 -10.40 -7.29
N ASP A 20 6.21 -10.86 -8.18
CA ASP A 20 7.05 -10.02 -9.03
C ASP A 20 6.23 -9.01 -9.84
N LYS A 21 5.01 -9.37 -10.25
CA LYS A 21 4.11 -8.48 -11.01
C LYS A 21 3.00 -7.90 -10.16
N GLN A 22 2.45 -8.70 -9.24
CA GLN A 22 1.33 -8.29 -8.40
C GLN A 22 1.68 -7.10 -7.51
N LEU A 23 2.86 -7.09 -6.87
CA LEU A 23 3.26 -6.01 -5.97
C LEU A 23 3.44 -4.67 -6.71
N PRO A 24 4.22 -4.57 -7.81
CA PRO A 24 4.28 -3.34 -8.60
C PRO A 24 2.92 -2.84 -9.10
N ALA A 25 2.05 -3.75 -9.56
CA ALA A 25 0.72 -3.40 -10.05
C ALA A 25 -0.17 -2.84 -8.93
N PHE A 26 -0.09 -3.44 -7.74
CA PHE A 26 -0.78 -2.94 -6.55
C PHE A 26 -0.36 -1.51 -6.22
N PHE A 27 0.94 -1.22 -6.07
CA PHE A 27 1.41 0.12 -5.70
C PHE A 27 1.02 1.16 -6.76
N LYS A 28 1.16 0.85 -8.05
CA LYS A 28 0.70 1.75 -9.13
C LYS A 28 -0.79 2.08 -9.00
N SER A 29 -1.62 1.07 -8.74
CA SER A 29 -3.07 1.26 -8.62
C SER A 29 -3.47 1.94 -7.31
N TRP A 30 -2.72 1.72 -6.22
CA TRP A 30 -2.94 2.38 -4.95
C TRP A 30 -2.63 3.88 -5.03
N ASP A 31 -1.59 4.23 -5.78
CA ASP A 31 -1.08 5.60 -5.91
C ASP A 31 -1.91 6.43 -6.91
N ASP A 32 -2.56 5.77 -7.88
CA ASP A 32 -3.37 6.46 -8.88
C ASP A 32 -4.63 7.11 -8.27
N PRO A 33 -4.75 8.45 -8.23
CA PRO A 33 -5.94 9.12 -7.72
C PRO A 33 -7.21 8.79 -8.53
N ASN A 34 -7.06 8.31 -9.77
CA ASN A 34 -8.16 7.93 -10.67
C ASN A 34 -8.33 6.40 -10.80
N SER A 35 -7.71 5.64 -9.90
CA SER A 35 -7.77 4.19 -9.88
C SER A 35 -9.21 3.68 -9.95
N LYS A 36 -9.43 2.64 -10.77
CA LYS A 36 -10.70 1.89 -10.80
C LYS A 36 -10.83 0.89 -9.64
N ASN A 37 -10.04 1.09 -8.59
CA ASN A 37 -9.89 0.22 -7.44
C ASN A 37 -9.19 -1.12 -7.71
N ASP A 38 -8.33 -1.19 -8.75
CA ASP A 38 -7.61 -2.42 -9.09
C ASP A 38 -6.65 -2.88 -7.98
N TYR A 39 -6.22 -1.97 -7.08
CA TYR A 39 -5.43 -2.29 -5.88
C TYR A 39 -6.17 -3.26 -4.94
N LEU A 40 -7.51 -3.29 -4.97
CA LEU A 40 -8.30 -4.22 -4.16
C LEU A 40 -8.08 -5.68 -4.58
N ASN A 41 -7.64 -5.92 -5.82
CA ASN A 41 -7.37 -7.27 -6.31
C ASN A 41 -6.22 -7.96 -5.59
N LEU A 42 -5.35 -7.20 -4.89
CA LEU A 42 -4.34 -7.77 -4.01
C LEU A 42 -4.99 -8.51 -2.83
N PHE A 43 -6.10 -8.00 -2.29
CA PHE A 43 -6.66 -8.46 -1.01
C PHE A 43 -7.65 -9.61 -1.19
N HIS A 44 -7.71 -10.50 -0.20
CA HIS A 44 -8.81 -11.46 -0.09
C HIS A 44 -10.16 -10.71 0.03
N PRO A 45 -11.23 -11.10 -0.70
CA PRO A 45 -12.45 -10.29 -0.80
C PRO A 45 -13.11 -9.92 0.54
N THR A 46 -13.19 -10.89 1.44
CA THR A 46 -13.90 -10.77 2.73
C THR A 46 -12.97 -10.77 3.95
N GLU A 47 -11.78 -11.35 3.82
CA GLU A 47 -10.88 -11.58 4.96
C GLU A 47 -9.60 -10.76 4.88
N GLY A 48 -9.34 -10.08 3.75
CA GLY A 48 -8.12 -9.28 3.59
C GLY A 48 -8.10 -8.14 4.59
N GLN A 49 -7.02 -8.06 5.37
CA GLN A 49 -6.84 -7.02 6.38
C GLN A 49 -5.79 -6.00 5.91
N LEU A 50 -6.11 -4.72 6.04
CA LEU A 50 -5.17 -3.62 5.97
C LEU A 50 -5.00 -3.04 7.38
N VAL A 51 -3.78 -3.03 7.88
CA VAL A 51 -3.41 -2.45 9.19
C VAL A 51 -2.58 -1.20 8.96
N PHE A 52 -3.17 -0.05 9.32
CA PHE A 52 -2.53 1.25 9.32
C PHE A 52 -3.04 2.04 10.52
N GLY A 53 -2.37 1.90 11.67
CA GLY A 53 -2.82 2.40 12.98
C GLY A 53 -4.01 1.63 13.57
N SER A 54 -5.00 1.29 12.74
CA SER A 54 -6.13 0.40 13.04
C SER A 54 -6.30 -0.66 11.95
N THR A 55 -7.04 -1.72 12.25
CA THR A 55 -7.35 -2.79 11.29
C THR A 55 -8.62 -2.48 10.49
N THR A 56 -8.53 -2.58 9.17
CA THR A 56 -9.63 -2.48 8.22
C THR A 56 -9.77 -3.82 7.48
N THR A 57 -10.96 -4.42 7.48
CA THR A 57 -11.16 -5.79 6.96
C THR A 57 -12.14 -5.83 5.79
N GLY A 58 -11.75 -6.50 4.72
CA GLY A 58 -12.54 -6.71 3.52
C GLY A 58 -12.39 -5.58 2.49
N ARG A 59 -12.56 -5.91 1.21
CA ARG A 59 -12.30 -4.97 0.10
C ARG A 59 -13.12 -3.68 0.18
N GLU A 60 -14.41 -3.76 0.53
CA GLU A 60 -15.24 -2.56 0.64
C GLU A 60 -14.81 -1.62 1.76
N ALA A 61 -14.39 -2.16 2.90
CA ALA A 61 -13.90 -1.34 4.01
C ALA A 61 -12.54 -0.71 3.64
N ILE A 62 -11.66 -1.45 2.97
CA ILE A 62 -10.37 -0.96 2.48
C ILE A 62 -10.58 0.15 1.44
N ARG A 63 -11.54 -0.01 0.52
CA ARG A 63 -11.92 1.03 -0.43
C ARG A 63 -12.39 2.29 0.29
N ALA A 64 -13.34 2.15 1.22
CA ALA A 64 -13.87 3.28 1.99
C ALA A 64 -12.78 3.98 2.82
N PHE A 65 -11.84 3.21 3.40
CA PHE A 65 -10.68 3.75 4.08
C PHE A 65 -9.79 4.56 3.14
N ARG A 66 -9.48 4.03 1.94
CA ARG A 66 -8.70 4.75 0.94
C ARG A 66 -9.43 6.02 0.52
N ASP A 67 -10.71 5.96 0.19
CA ASP A 67 -11.50 7.12 -0.24
C ASP A 67 -11.56 8.23 0.84
N ALA A 68 -11.56 7.86 2.12
CA ALA A 68 -11.57 8.81 3.23
C ALA A 68 -10.21 9.45 3.51
N MET A 69 -9.11 8.76 3.19
CA MET A 69 -7.74 9.21 3.46
C MET A 69 -7.07 9.84 2.23
N ILE A 70 -7.20 9.19 1.08
CA ILE A 70 -6.54 9.43 -0.20
C ILE A 70 -7.60 9.58 -1.28
N HIS A 71 -8.02 10.80 -1.54
CA HIS A 71 -8.97 11.10 -2.61
C HIS A 71 -8.81 12.57 -3.02
N PRO A 72 -8.82 12.88 -4.33
CA PRO A 72 -8.67 14.25 -4.82
C PRO A 72 -9.67 15.25 -4.20
N GLU A 73 -10.88 14.77 -3.89
CA GLU A 73 -11.98 15.59 -3.37
C GLU A 73 -12.35 15.32 -1.90
N ASN A 74 -12.22 14.08 -1.43
CA ASN A 74 -12.85 13.62 -0.18
C ASN A 74 -11.84 13.47 0.96
N GLY A 75 -10.57 13.25 0.64
CA GLY A 75 -9.53 12.91 1.58
C GLY A 75 -8.60 14.09 1.88
N PRO A 76 -7.89 14.07 3.02
CA PRO A 76 -6.85 15.05 3.30
C PRO A 76 -5.63 14.93 2.37
N VAL A 77 -5.34 13.73 1.86
CA VAL A 77 -4.28 13.45 0.87
C VAL A 77 -4.90 13.44 -0.52
N VAL A 78 -4.41 14.30 -1.42
CA VAL A 78 -4.94 14.44 -2.79
C VAL A 78 -4.09 13.73 -3.83
N ASP A 79 -2.84 13.42 -3.49
CA ASP A 79 -1.89 12.76 -4.38
C ASP A 79 -0.79 12.11 -3.52
N LEU A 80 -0.23 11.00 -4.01
CA LEU A 80 0.89 10.32 -3.37
C LEU A 80 1.63 9.45 -4.38
N GLU A 81 2.87 9.09 -4.07
CA GLU A 81 3.61 8.13 -4.88
C GLU A 81 4.65 7.40 -4.04
N HIS A 82 4.69 6.08 -4.18
CA HIS A 82 5.73 5.23 -3.63
C HIS A 82 6.93 5.17 -4.57
N THR A 83 8.12 5.17 -3.98
CA THR A 83 9.35 4.69 -4.61
C THR A 83 9.76 3.38 -3.95
N LEU A 84 9.58 2.27 -4.67
CA LEU A 84 9.80 0.93 -4.15
C LEU A 84 11.28 0.66 -3.90
N GLY A 85 11.62 0.25 -2.69
CA GLY A 85 12.96 -0.16 -2.28
C GLY A 85 13.23 -1.61 -2.67
N LYS A 86 13.16 -2.51 -1.68
CA LYS A 86 13.38 -3.96 -1.82
C LYS A 86 12.17 -4.76 -1.33
N CYS A 87 12.05 -5.99 -1.82
CA CYS A 87 11.08 -6.97 -1.36
C CYS A 87 11.80 -8.22 -0.84
N PHE A 88 11.52 -8.64 0.38
CA PHE A 88 12.15 -9.78 1.05
C PHE A 88 11.11 -10.87 1.27
N VAL A 89 11.37 -12.04 0.71
CA VAL A 89 10.54 -13.23 0.85
C VAL A 89 10.96 -13.95 2.14
N LEU A 90 10.02 -14.18 3.06
CA LEU A 90 10.36 -14.82 4.33
C LEU A 90 10.39 -16.34 4.20
N ALA A 91 11.52 -16.94 4.57
CA ALA A 91 11.76 -18.38 4.45
C ALA A 91 10.80 -19.26 5.27
N GLY A 92 10.17 -18.71 6.32
CA GLY A 92 9.15 -19.39 7.14
C GLY A 92 7.70 -19.07 6.75
N GLY A 93 7.48 -18.08 5.87
CA GLY A 93 6.15 -17.70 5.39
C GLY A 93 5.71 -18.47 4.14
N ALA A 94 6.60 -19.26 3.55
CA ALA A 94 6.36 -20.09 2.38
C ALA A 94 5.85 -21.49 2.80
N GLY A 95 4.59 -21.56 3.22
CA GLY A 95 3.85 -22.83 3.35
C GLY A 95 3.16 -23.19 2.03
N GLU A 96 2.57 -24.38 1.93
CA GLU A 96 1.76 -24.74 0.75
C GLU A 96 0.63 -23.70 0.56
N GLY A 97 0.66 -23.00 -0.57
CA GLY A 97 -0.29 -21.92 -0.86
C GLY A 97 -0.14 -20.67 0.01
N LYS A 98 0.95 -20.49 0.76
CA LYS A 98 1.20 -19.30 1.59
C LYS A 98 2.50 -18.61 1.20
N GLN A 99 2.52 -17.30 1.33
CA GLN A 99 3.74 -16.52 1.14
C GLN A 99 3.72 -15.29 2.06
N GLU A 100 4.81 -15.00 2.75
CA GLU A 100 4.98 -13.75 3.49
C GLU A 100 6.14 -12.96 2.90
N VAL A 101 5.96 -11.64 2.79
CA VAL A 101 6.97 -10.71 2.30
C VAL A 101 7.05 -9.46 3.15
N ILE A 102 8.27 -8.93 3.26
CA ILE A 102 8.52 -7.58 3.76
C ILE A 102 8.92 -6.70 2.58
N VAL A 103 8.22 -5.58 2.39
CA VAL A 103 8.56 -4.57 1.40
C VAL A 103 9.04 -3.31 2.12
N ASN A 104 9.98 -2.57 1.54
CA ASN A 104 10.31 -1.22 1.99
C ASN A 104 10.43 -0.24 0.81
N GLY A 105 10.49 1.04 1.14
CA GLY A 105 10.69 2.12 0.18
C GLY A 105 10.49 3.48 0.83
N SER A 106 10.31 4.48 -0.01
CA SER A 106 9.89 5.82 0.40
C SER A 106 8.57 6.18 -0.27
N LEU A 107 7.92 7.22 0.23
CA LEU A 107 6.58 7.64 -0.15
C LEU A 107 6.48 9.14 0.10
N TRP A 108 5.99 9.88 -0.89
CA TRP A 108 5.59 11.26 -0.68
C TRP A 108 4.07 11.39 -0.70
N TYR A 109 3.55 12.23 0.19
CA TYR A 109 2.14 12.63 0.24
C TYR A 109 2.02 14.09 -0.15
N LYS A 110 0.96 14.43 -0.88
CA LYS A 110 0.52 15.80 -1.11
C LYS A 110 -0.83 16.00 -0.44
N LEU A 111 -0.89 16.94 0.50
CA LEU A 111 -2.13 17.31 1.18
C LEU A 111 -2.95 18.29 0.33
N LYS A 112 -4.26 18.38 0.59
CA LYS A 112 -5.16 19.32 -0.11
C LYS A 112 -4.75 20.79 0.03
N ASN A 113 -4.07 21.15 1.12
CA ASN A 113 -3.50 22.49 1.32
C ASN A 113 -2.17 22.72 0.57
N GLY A 114 -1.71 21.74 -0.21
CA GLY A 114 -0.49 21.80 -1.01
C GLY A 114 0.80 21.39 -0.28
N ARG A 115 0.76 21.15 1.03
CA ARG A 115 1.92 20.66 1.79
C ARG A 115 2.34 19.29 1.27
N LYS A 116 3.64 19.11 1.08
CA LYS A 116 4.25 17.81 0.78
C LYS A 116 4.94 17.25 2.01
N ILE A 117 4.82 15.94 2.20
CA ILE A 117 5.41 15.20 3.32
C ILE A 117 6.04 13.95 2.75
N ASP A 118 7.32 13.73 3.03
CA ASP A 118 8.08 12.56 2.62
C ASP A 118 8.26 11.63 3.82
N VAL A 119 8.04 10.35 3.62
CA VAL A 119 8.22 9.31 4.64
C VAL A 119 8.92 8.09 4.05
N ASP A 120 9.65 7.38 4.91
CA ASP A 120 10.06 6.00 4.62
C ASP A 120 8.99 5.05 5.16
N PHE A 121 8.81 3.92 4.46
CA PHE A 121 7.88 2.89 4.87
C PHE A 121 8.49 1.50 4.83
N ALA A 122 7.93 0.62 5.65
CA ALA A 122 8.05 -0.81 5.51
C ALA A 122 6.66 -1.44 5.61
N SER A 123 6.46 -2.59 4.97
CA SER A 123 5.18 -3.28 4.92
C SER A 123 5.41 -4.76 5.16
N ASN A 124 4.58 -5.39 6.01
CA ASN A 124 4.47 -6.84 6.09
C ASN A 124 3.19 -7.30 5.38
N ILE A 125 3.33 -8.21 4.43
CA ILE A 125 2.19 -8.75 3.67
C ILE A 125 2.23 -10.27 3.74
N ARG A 126 1.13 -10.87 4.22
CA ARG A 126 0.88 -12.30 4.18
C ARG A 126 -0.17 -12.63 3.14
N PHE A 127 0.19 -13.56 2.27
CA PHE A 127 -0.61 -14.06 1.18
C PHE A 127 -1.05 -15.50 1.44
N VAL A 128 -2.26 -15.79 0.97
CA VAL A 128 -2.84 -17.12 0.88
C VAL A 128 -3.34 -17.36 -0.52
N ARG A 129 -3.30 -18.62 -0.95
CA ARG A 129 -3.90 -19.10 -2.18
C ARG A 129 -5.31 -19.60 -1.84
N PRO A 130 -6.39 -18.97 -2.34
CA PRO A 130 -7.75 -19.37 -2.00
C PRO A 130 -8.12 -20.77 -2.49
N ALA A 131 -7.65 -21.14 -3.69
CA ALA A 131 -7.81 -22.47 -4.27
C ALA A 131 -6.65 -22.81 -5.22
N GLU A 132 -6.46 -24.10 -5.50
CA GLU A 132 -5.43 -24.55 -6.44
C GLU A 132 -5.62 -23.90 -7.82
N GLY A 133 -4.54 -23.33 -8.38
CA GLY A 133 -4.58 -22.61 -9.65
C GLY A 133 -5.04 -21.15 -9.57
N GLU A 134 -5.50 -20.66 -8.42
CA GLU A 134 -5.82 -19.25 -8.22
C GLU A 134 -4.62 -18.41 -7.76
N ASP A 135 -4.70 -17.10 -7.98
CA ASP A 135 -3.67 -16.14 -7.58
C ASP A 135 -3.52 -16.04 -6.05
N LEU A 136 -2.32 -15.66 -5.61
CA LEU A 136 -2.09 -15.29 -4.21
C LEU A 136 -2.86 -14.01 -3.88
N LEU A 137 -3.60 -14.03 -2.77
CA LEU A 137 -4.33 -12.90 -2.22
C LEU A 137 -3.84 -12.59 -0.81
N ALA A 138 -3.69 -11.31 -0.50
CA ALA A 138 -3.30 -10.84 0.83
C ALA A 138 -4.45 -11.08 1.82
N GLU A 139 -4.21 -11.92 2.82
CA GLU A 139 -5.06 -12.02 4.02
C GLU A 139 -4.69 -10.95 5.05
N PHE A 140 -3.45 -10.46 4.99
CA PHE A 140 -2.95 -9.45 5.92
C PHE A 140 -1.93 -8.55 5.23
N TYR A 141 -2.06 -7.25 5.43
CA TYR A 141 -1.12 -6.24 5.02
C TYR A 141 -1.04 -5.18 6.13
N GLU A 142 0.10 -5.10 6.82
CA GLU A 142 0.43 -4.03 7.75
C GLU A 142 1.46 -3.05 7.17
N VAL A 143 1.22 -1.76 7.37
CA VAL A 143 2.10 -0.67 6.97
C VAL A 143 2.74 -0.06 8.21
N TYR A 144 4.07 -0.02 8.23
CA TYR A 144 4.89 0.65 9.22
C TYR A 144 5.48 1.92 8.60
N LEU A 145 5.09 3.09 9.13
CA LEU A 145 5.71 4.37 8.81
C LEU A 145 5.58 5.31 10.02
N ASP A 146 6.45 6.31 10.12
CA ASP A 146 6.29 7.38 11.10
C ASP A 146 5.22 8.36 10.60
N ALA A 147 4.00 8.18 11.11
CA ALA A 147 2.85 8.98 10.71
C ALA A 147 2.79 10.34 11.44
N THR A 148 3.75 10.66 12.32
CA THR A 148 3.65 11.81 13.23
C THR A 148 3.49 13.11 12.45
N GLU A 149 4.35 13.36 11.45
CA GLU A 149 4.28 14.57 10.63
C GLU A 149 2.99 14.61 9.79
N LEU A 150 2.64 13.50 9.15
CA LEU A 150 1.43 13.38 8.34
C LEU A 150 0.17 13.71 9.16
N MET A 151 0.01 13.05 10.30
CA MET A 151 -1.18 13.22 11.15
C MET A 151 -1.22 14.61 11.78
N GLY A 152 -0.07 15.17 12.16
CA GLY A 152 0.05 16.54 12.64
C GLY A 152 -0.41 17.55 11.58
N ALA A 153 0.09 17.43 10.36
CA ALA A 153 -0.26 18.30 9.25
C ALA A 153 -1.74 18.19 8.86
N ILE A 154 -2.32 16.99 8.89
CA ILE A 154 -3.75 16.77 8.65
C ILE A 154 -4.59 17.46 9.72
N LYS A 155 -4.17 17.36 10.99
CA LYS A 155 -4.86 18.02 12.10
C LYS A 155 -4.83 19.54 11.96
N GLU A 156 -3.67 20.14 11.74
CA GLU A 156 -3.49 21.59 11.56
C GLU A 156 -4.38 22.12 10.41
N MET A 157 -4.38 21.41 9.29
CA MET A 157 -5.20 21.73 8.13
C MET A 157 -6.70 21.69 8.44
N ASN A 158 -7.17 20.65 9.12
CA ASN A 158 -8.58 20.51 9.49
C ASN A 158 -9.04 21.53 10.55
N GLU A 159 -8.12 22.06 11.36
CA GLU A 159 -8.40 23.15 12.30
C GLU A 159 -8.50 24.49 11.57
N ALA A 160 -7.65 24.73 10.56
CA ALA A 160 -7.69 25.94 9.73
C ALA A 160 -8.96 26.05 8.89
N ASP A 161 -9.49 24.93 8.35
CA ASP A 161 -10.72 24.91 7.55
C ASP A 161 -12.00 25.24 8.34
N LYS A 162 -11.92 25.26 9.68
CA LYS A 162 -13.07 25.58 10.57
C LYS A 162 -13.18 27.06 10.90
N LEU A 163 -12.21 27.88 10.50
CA LEU A 163 -12.16 29.33 10.71
C LEU A 163 -12.70 30.09 9.49
#